data_AF-I0K858-F1
#
_entry.id   AF-I0K858-F1
#
_cell.length_a   1.000
_cell.length_b   1.000
_cell.length_c   1.000
_cell.angle_alpha   90.00
_cell.angle_beta   90.00
_cell.angle_gamma   90.00
#
_symmetry.space_group_name_H-M   'P 1'
#
loop_
_entity.id
_entity.type
_entity.pdbx_description
1 polymer ?
#
loop_
_entity_poly.entity_id
_entity_poly.type
_entity_poly.pdbx_seq_one_letter_code
_entity_poly.pdbx_strand_id
1 'polypeptide(L)'
;MSAIYLSQVLTSYRASGLSGHSPYFSLTYRKADGSFGQKAGVRRQAGQQPGGKKDLTSIQQENRQAGKLHLVEASGRQFELHIPLLVTFNGQRIDHRF
;
A
#
# COMPACT_ATOMS: atom_id res chain seq x y z
N MET A 1 20.30 4.05 6.11
CA MET A 1 19.12 3.74 5.27
C MET A 1 18.16 4.91 5.35
N SER A 2 17.77 5.50 4.22
CA SER A 2 16.79 6.60 4.18
C SER A 2 15.38 6.03 4.38
N ALA A 3 14.60 6.64 5.28
CA ALA A 3 13.20 6.29 5.50
C ALA A 3 12.31 7.08 4.54
N ILE A 4 11.18 6.50 4.15
CA ILE A 4 10.17 7.16 3.31
C ILE A 4 8.89 7.37 4.10
N TYR A 5 8.18 8.44 3.81
CA TYR A 5 6.91 8.72 4.48
C TYR A 5 5.77 7.92 3.86
N LEU A 6 4.75 7.62 4.67
CA LEU A 6 3.56 6.94 4.20
C LEU A 6 2.89 7.67 3.02
N SER A 7 2.89 9.00 3.01
CA SER A 7 2.37 9.80 1.89
C SER A 7 3.09 9.52 0.57
N GLN A 8 4.41 9.30 0.61
CA GLN A 8 5.22 8.94 -0.55
C GLN A 8 4.89 7.53 -1.03
N VAL A 9 4.75 6.57 -0.11
CA VAL A 9 4.31 5.19 -0.41
C VAL A 9 2.96 5.20 -1.14
N LEU A 10 1.98 5.94 -0.63
CA LEU A 10 0.66 6.02 -1.25
C LEU A 10 0.69 6.70 -2.62
N THR A 11 1.53 7.72 -2.79
CA THR A 11 1.75 8.37 -4.08
C THR A 11 2.34 7.38 -5.09
N SER A 12 3.39 6.64 -4.71
CA SER A 12 4.00 5.61 -5.55
C SER A 12 3.05 4.47 -5.87
N TYR A 13 2.25 4.01 -4.90
CA TYR A 13 1.23 2.99 -5.10
C TYR A 13 0.16 3.44 -6.10
N ARG A 14 -0.32 4.69 -6.01
CA ARG A 14 -1.31 5.23 -6.97
C ARG A 14 -0.72 5.42 -8.37
N ALA A 15 0.56 5.81 -8.46
CA ALA A 15 1.27 5.96 -9.72
C ALA A 15 1.64 4.62 -10.36
N SER A 16 1.67 3.52 -9.60
CA SER A 16 1.96 2.19 -10.14
C SER A 16 0.92 1.80 -11.21
N GLY A 17 1.42 1.47 -12.40
CA GLY A 17 0.58 1.14 -13.56
C GLY A 17 0.16 2.34 -14.42
N LEU A 18 0.59 3.57 -14.09
CA LEU A 18 0.55 4.70 -15.03
C LEU A 18 1.75 4.64 -16.00
N SER A 19 1.61 5.26 -17.17
CA SER A 19 2.68 5.37 -18.16
C SER A 19 3.95 5.99 -17.55
N GLY A 20 5.12 5.39 -17.82
CA GLY A 20 6.41 5.86 -17.31
C GLY A 20 6.79 5.38 -15.90
N HIS A 21 5.94 4.60 -15.22
CA HIS A 21 6.27 3.99 -13.93
C HIS A 21 6.27 2.46 -14.00
N SER A 22 7.16 1.81 -13.24
CA SER A 22 7.08 0.36 -13.05
C SER A 22 5.72 0.00 -12.45
N PRO A 23 4.97 -0.94 -13.03
CA PRO A 23 3.72 -1.41 -12.44
C PRO A 23 3.95 -2.26 -11.20
N TYR A 24 5.18 -2.76 -11.01
CA TYR A 24 5.54 -3.68 -9.94
C TYR A 24 6.41 -3.02 -8.87
N PHE A 25 6.16 -3.40 -7.62
CA PHE A 25 6.90 -2.99 -6.44
C PHE A 25 7.04 -4.17 -5.46
N SER A 26 7.86 -3.99 -4.42
CA SER A 26 8.09 -5.00 -3.38
C SER A 26 7.73 -4.46 -2.01
N LEU A 27 7.15 -5.31 -1.16
CA LEU A 27 6.67 -4.96 0.16
C LEU A 27 7.20 -5.93 1.21
N THR A 28 7.45 -5.40 2.42
CA THR A 28 7.59 -6.20 3.64
C THR A 28 6.52 -5.74 4.62
N TYR A 29 5.87 -6.67 5.31
CA TYR A 29 4.77 -6.39 6.22
C TYR A 29 4.74 -7.33 7.42
N ARG A 30 4.00 -6.97 8.47
CA ARG A 30 3.71 -7.85 9.59
C ARG A 30 2.48 -8.73 9.30
N LYS A 31 2.59 -10.01 9.62
CA LYS A 31 1.48 -10.97 9.60
C LYS A 31 0.76 -10.96 10.96
N ALA A 32 -0.39 -11.63 11.01
CA ALA A 32 -1.21 -11.74 12.22
C ALA A 32 -0.48 -12.47 13.37
N ASP A 33 0.40 -13.41 13.04
CA ASP A 33 1.25 -14.14 14.00
C ASP A 33 2.45 -13.32 14.50
N GLY A 34 2.59 -12.07 14.06
CA GLY A 34 3.71 -11.20 14.41
C GLY A 34 4.98 -11.41 13.57
N SER A 35 5.03 -12.46 12.74
CA SER A 35 6.15 -12.69 11.81
C SER A 35 6.13 -11.71 10.64
N PHE A 36 7.26 -11.62 9.92
CA PHE A 36 7.35 -10.80 8.71
C PHE A 36 6.93 -11.60 7.47
N GLY A 37 6.19 -10.95 6.59
CA GLY A 37 5.92 -11.39 5.22
C GLY A 37 6.64 -10.49 4.24
N GLN A 38 7.11 -11.06 3.13
CA GLN A 38 7.70 -10.33 2.02
C GLN A 38 6.99 -10.72 0.72
N LYS A 39 6.72 -9.74 -0.13
CA LYS A 39 6.15 -9.94 -1.46
C LYS A 39 6.93 -9.08 -2.45
N ALA A 40 7.47 -9.70 -3.49
CA ALA A 40 8.15 -9.02 -4.59
C ALA A 40 7.30 -9.12 -5.86
N GLY A 41 7.42 -8.13 -6.75
CA GLY A 41 6.70 -8.15 -8.02
C GLY A 41 5.18 -8.02 -7.87
N VAL A 42 4.71 -7.30 -6.85
CA VAL A 42 3.28 -7.02 -6.66
C VAL A 42 2.90 -5.73 -7.36
N ARG A 43 1.65 -5.65 -7.82
CA ARG A 43 1.09 -4.46 -8.45
C ARG A 43 -0.22 -4.07 -7.81
N ARG A 44 -0.63 -2.82 -8.02
CA ARG A 44 -1.97 -2.36 -7.67
C ARG A 44 -3.03 -3.13 -8.47
N GLN A 45 -4.15 -3.43 -7.81
CA GLN A 45 -5.35 -3.96 -8.47
C GLN A 45 -6.03 -2.87 -9.32
N ALA A 46 -6.29 -3.16 -10.59
CA ALA A 46 -6.99 -2.27 -11.51
C ALA A 46 -8.49 -2.17 -11.15
N GLY A 47 -9.12 -1.02 -11.39
CA GLY A 47 -10.56 -0.81 -11.16
C GLY A 47 -10.97 -0.48 -9.71
N GLN A 48 -10.07 -0.62 -8.73
CA GLN A 48 -10.29 -0.16 -7.36
C GLN A 48 -10.09 1.37 -7.29
N GLN A 49 -11.14 2.15 -7.60
CA GLN A 49 -11.15 3.59 -7.33
C GLN A 49 -11.09 3.81 -5.81
N PRO A 50 -10.14 4.61 -5.28
CA PRO A 50 -10.24 5.05 -3.91
C PRO A 50 -11.43 6.02 -3.83
N GLY A 51 -12.57 5.53 -3.34
CA GLY A 51 -13.72 6.27 -2.83
C GLY A 51 -14.26 7.46 -3.65
N GLY A 52 -15.52 7.38 -4.06
CA GLY A 52 -16.29 8.53 -4.55
C GLY A 52 -16.27 9.73 -3.58
N LYS A 53 -16.68 10.90 -4.11
CA LYS A 53 -16.69 12.25 -3.49
C LYS A 53 -16.63 12.26 -1.94
N LYS A 54 -15.59 12.93 -1.44
CA LYS A 54 -15.25 13.04 -0.02
C LYS A 54 -16.09 14.09 0.71
N ASP A 55 -17.08 13.66 1.47
CA ASP A 55 -17.66 14.47 2.55
C ASP A 55 -16.81 14.36 3.81
N LEU A 56 -16.72 15.41 4.62
CA LEU A 56 -15.87 15.45 5.84
C LEU A 56 -16.12 14.29 6.82
N THR A 57 -17.35 13.76 6.85
CA THR A 57 -17.76 12.56 7.59
C THR A 57 -17.12 11.27 7.07
N SER A 58 -16.88 11.17 5.76
CA SER A 58 -16.19 10.03 5.15
C SER A 58 -14.71 9.97 5.53
N ILE A 59 -14.07 11.14 5.71
CA ILE A 59 -12.66 11.24 6.15
C ILE A 59 -12.48 10.73 7.59
N GLN A 60 -13.45 10.95 8.48
CA GLN A 60 -13.40 10.44 9.85
C GLN A 60 -13.62 8.92 9.95
N GLN A 61 -14.44 8.33 9.06
CA GLN A 61 -14.57 6.88 8.95
C GLN A 61 -13.34 6.22 8.31
N GLU A 62 -12.72 6.89 7.33
CA GLU A 62 -11.47 6.46 6.67
C GLU A 62 -10.28 6.41 7.66
N ASN A 63 -10.23 7.33 8.64
CA ASN A 63 -9.26 7.26 9.74
C ASN A 63 -9.50 6.10 10.72
N ARG A 64 -10.72 5.55 10.82
CA ARG A 64 -11.04 4.36 11.63
C ARG A 64 -10.82 3.05 10.88
N GLN A 65 -10.91 3.06 9.54
CA GLN A 65 -10.49 1.97 8.67
C GLN A 65 -9.07 2.25 8.17
N ALA A 66 -8.06 2.00 8.99
CA ALA A 66 -6.67 2.18 8.56
C ALA A 66 -6.44 1.58 7.16
N GLY A 67 -6.21 2.46 6.18
CA GLY A 67 -6.44 2.17 4.78
C GLY A 67 -5.79 0.87 4.29
N LYS A 68 -6.41 0.22 3.31
CA LYS A 68 -5.90 -1.01 2.72
C LYS A 68 -5.28 -0.74 1.36
N LEU A 69 -4.22 -1.47 1.04
CA LEU A 69 -3.71 -1.62 -0.32
C LEU A 69 -4.35 -2.86 -0.94
N HIS A 70 -4.88 -2.71 -2.15
CA HIS A 70 -5.45 -3.81 -2.93
C HIS A 70 -4.43 -4.22 -3.98
N LEU A 71 -3.93 -5.45 -3.86
CA LEU A 71 -2.71 -5.89 -4.52
C LEU A 71 -2.95 -7.17 -5.32
N VAL A 72 -2.16 -7.32 -6.38
CA VAL A 72 -2.13 -8.51 -7.23
C VAL A 72 -0.68 -8.99 -7.31
N GLU A 73 -0.47 -10.26 -7.01
CA GLU A 73 0.83 -10.93 -7.18
C GLU A 73 1.10 -11.27 -8.65
N ALA A 74 2.35 -11.60 -8.98
CA ALA A 74 2.73 -12.07 -10.32
C ALA A 74 1.94 -13.32 -10.76
N SER A 75 1.50 -14.16 -9.82
CA SER A 75 0.63 -15.32 -10.08
C SER A 75 -0.82 -14.95 -10.43
N GLY A 76 -1.19 -13.67 -10.36
CA GLY A 76 -2.57 -13.21 -10.52
C GLY A 76 -3.40 -13.28 -9.24
N ARG A 77 -2.85 -13.83 -8.14
CA ARG A 77 -3.53 -13.88 -6.84
C ARG A 77 -3.74 -12.47 -6.29
N GLN A 78 -4.97 -12.18 -5.90
CA GLN A 78 -5.36 -10.93 -5.25
C GLN A 78 -5.23 -11.03 -3.73
N PHE A 79 -4.83 -9.95 -3.09
CA PHE A 79 -4.81 -9.84 -1.63
C PHE A 79 -4.92 -8.38 -1.17
N GLU A 80 -5.29 -8.20 0.08
CA GLU A 80 -5.33 -6.90 0.74
C GLU A 80 -4.25 -6.81 1.81
N LEU A 81 -3.70 -5.61 1.97
CA LEU A 81 -2.73 -5.33 3.02
C LEU A 81 -3.07 -4.04 3.75
N HIS A 82 -3.26 -4.14 5.07
CA HIS A 82 -3.49 -2.99 5.92
C HIS A 82 -2.23 -2.13 6.00
N ILE A 83 -2.37 -0.83 5.72
CA ILE A 83 -1.26 0.13 5.73
C ILE A 83 -0.47 0.13 7.05
N PRO A 84 -1.08 0.03 8.26
CA PRO A 84 -0.33 -0.04 9.51
C PRO A 84 0.60 -1.24 9.63
N LEU A 85 0.34 -2.31 8.88
CA LEU A 85 1.17 -3.51 8.88
C LEU A 85 2.34 -3.40 7.91
N LEU A 86 2.41 -2.35 7.09
CA LEU A 86 3.45 -2.16 6.08
C LEU A 86 4.75 -1.69 6.75
N VAL A 87 5.85 -2.37 6.48
CA VAL A 87 7.16 -2.11 7.10
C VAL A 87 8.12 -1.47 6.11
N THR A 88 8.17 -2.01 4.88
CA THR A 88 9.01 -1.47 3.82
C THR A 88 8.27 -1.42 2.49
N PHE A 89 8.59 -0.43 1.67
CA PHE A 89 8.18 -0.34 0.28
C PHE A 89 9.42 -0.18 -0.60
N ASN A 90 9.59 -1.05 -1.61
CA ASN A 90 10.80 -1.11 -2.46
C ASN A 90 12.11 -1.13 -1.67
N GLY A 91 12.14 -1.86 -0.54
CA GLY A 91 13.31 -1.96 0.34
C GLY A 91 13.56 -0.73 1.22
N GLN A 92 12.78 0.36 1.08
CA GLN A 92 12.87 1.53 1.94
C GLN A 92 11.95 1.37 3.15
N ARG A 93 12.47 1.67 4.35
CA ARG A 93 11.70 1.61 5.59
C ARG A 93 10.67 2.73 5.61
N ILE A 94 9.45 2.38 5.97
CA ILE A 94 8.37 3.35 6.07
C ILE A 94 8.43 3.99 7.45
N ASP A 95 8.45 5.32 7.45
CA ASP A 95 8.23 6.11 8.65
C ASP A 95 6.73 6.28 8.86
N HIS A 96 6.26 5.80 10.01
CA HIS A 96 4.87 5.91 10.47
C HIS A 96 4.69 7.04 11.49
N ARG A 97 5.72 7.85 11.72
CA ARG A 97 5.60 9.06 12.52
C ARG A 97 4.80 10.10 11.72
N PHE A 98 3.79 10.67 12.36
CA PHE A 98 2.90 11.70 11.81
C PHE A 98 3.40 13.08 12.19
#